data_AF-U9V0C7-F1
#
_entry.id   AF-U9V0C7-F1
#
_cell.length_a   1.000
_cell.length_b   1.000
_cell.length_c   1.000
_cell.angle_alpha   90.00
_cell.angle_beta   90.00
_cell.angle_gamma   90.00
#
_symmetry.space_group_name_H-M   'P 1'
#
loop_
_entity.id
_entity.type
_entity.pdbx_description
1 polymer ?
#
loop_
_entity_poly.entity_id
_entity_poly.type
_entity_poly.pdbx_seq_one_letter_code
_entity_poly.pdbx_strand_id
1 'polypeptide(L)'
;MLSAGVRPYNNKSHDSQLIQEICSGLRPSVISGTPPAFARLMLQCLDADPSKRPTASQLYEWLGNWVTAICDDPETKFFTI
;
A
#
# COMPACT_ATOMS: atom_id res chain seq x y z
N MET A 1 -5.88 9.43 7.13
CA MET A 1 -6.30 8.08 6.67
C MET A 1 -5.17 7.49 5.83
N LEU A 2 -4.76 6.24 6.07
CA LEU A 2 -3.68 5.57 5.32
C LEU A 2 -4.12 5.07 3.93
N SER A 3 -5.41 4.80 3.78
CA SER A 3 -6.05 4.37 2.54
C SER A 3 -7.33 5.18 2.31
N ALA A 4 -7.96 5.01 1.15
CA ALA A 4 -9.20 5.72 0.83
C ALA A 4 -10.43 5.27 1.64
N GLY A 5 -10.31 4.27 2.53
CA GLY A 5 -11.46 3.72 3.26
C GLY A 5 -12.44 2.93 2.39
N VAL A 6 -12.06 2.67 1.13
CA VAL A 6 -12.85 1.92 0.16
C VAL A 6 -12.30 0.50 0.06
N ARG A 7 -13.19 -0.49 0.01
CA ARG A 7 -12.79 -1.89 -0.17
C ARG A 7 -12.11 -2.07 -1.54
N PRO A 8 -10.96 -2.75 -1.63
CA PRO A 8 -10.40 -3.14 -2.91
C PRO A 8 -11.42 -3.91 -3.73
N TYR A 9 -11.54 -3.58 -5.02
CA TYR A 9 -12.47 -4.22 -5.96
C TYR A 9 -13.96 -4.09 -5.59
N ASN A 10 -14.35 -3.04 -4.85
CA ASN A 10 -15.74 -2.81 -4.45
C ASN A 10 -16.76 -2.73 -5.63
N ASN A 11 -16.27 -2.54 -6.85
CA ASN A 11 -17.05 -2.45 -8.08
C ASN A 11 -17.13 -3.79 -8.83
N LYS A 12 -16.55 -4.87 -8.28
CA LYS A 12 -16.60 -6.21 -8.86
C LYS A 12 -17.23 -7.20 -7.88
N SER A 13 -17.87 -8.23 -8.41
CA SER A 13 -18.27 -9.39 -7.62
C SER A 13 -17.04 -10.11 -7.08
N HIS A 14 -17.10 -10.53 -5.82
CA HIS A 14 -16.02 -11.28 -5.17
C HIS A 14 -16.19 -12.80 -5.44
N ASP A 15 -16.02 -13.19 -6.70
CA ASP A 15 -16.24 -14.55 -7.19
C ASP A 15 -14.98 -15.17 -7.83
N SER A 16 -15.12 -16.35 -8.44
CA SER A 16 -14.03 -17.06 -9.10
C SER A 16 -13.38 -16.28 -10.25
N GLN A 17 -14.12 -15.38 -10.91
CA GLN A 17 -13.58 -14.57 -12.00
C GLN A 17 -12.57 -13.56 -11.44
N LEU A 18 -12.92 -12.87 -10.35
CA LEU A 18 -12.00 -11.94 -9.69
C LEU A 18 -10.73 -12.66 -9.18
N ILE A 19 -10.87 -13.88 -8.65
CA ILE A 19 -9.72 -14.70 -8.23
C ILE A 19 -8.78 -14.96 -9.41
N GLN A 20 -9.31 -15.38 -10.57
CA GLN A 20 -8.50 -15.63 -11.77
C GLN A 20 -7.78 -14.37 -12.26
N GLU A 21 -8.46 -13.22 -12.25
CA GLU A 21 -7.84 -11.94 -12.63
C GLU A 21 -6.68 -11.58 -11.69
N ILE A 22 -6.83 -11.76 -10.37
CA ILE A 22 -5.77 -11.51 -9.37
C ILE A 22 -4.60 -12.46 -9.58
N CYS A 23 -4.86 -13.75 -9.79
CA CYS A 23 -3.82 -14.73 -10.13
C CYS A 23 -3.09 -14.37 -11.42
N SER A 24 -3.80 -13.76 -12.38
CA SER A 24 -3.24 -13.29 -13.66
C SER A 24 -2.51 -11.94 -13.56
N GLY A 25 -2.42 -11.35 -12.37
CA GLY A 25 -1.65 -10.13 -12.12
C GLY A 25 -2.48 -8.87 -11.85
N LEU A 26 -3.82 -8.95 -11.78
CA LEU A 26 -4.62 -7.81 -11.35
C LEU A 26 -4.21 -7.39 -9.92
N ARG A 27 -3.95 -6.09 -9.72
CA ARG A 27 -3.60 -5.50 -8.42
C ARG A 27 -4.44 -4.24 -8.15
N PRO A 28 -4.68 -3.87 -6.88
CA PRO A 28 -5.32 -2.62 -6.56
C PRO A 28 -4.50 -1.42 -7.05
N SER A 29 -5.17 -0.41 -7.59
CA SER A 29 -4.54 0.86 -7.98
C SER A 29 -4.29 1.74 -6.76
N VAL A 30 -3.25 2.57 -6.82
CA VAL A 30 -3.05 3.65 -5.84
C VAL A 30 -4.16 4.69 -6.04
N ILE A 31 -4.85 5.05 -4.96
CA ILE A 31 -5.92 6.05 -4.98
C ILE A 31 -5.34 7.42 -4.68
N SER A 32 -5.89 8.47 -5.31
CA SER A 32 -5.52 9.86 -5.04
C SER A 32 -5.59 10.18 -3.54
N GLY A 33 -4.61 10.93 -3.04
CA GLY A 33 -4.47 11.25 -1.62
C GLY A 33 -3.73 10.20 -0.77
N THR A 34 -3.34 9.05 -1.35
CA THR A 34 -2.44 8.12 -0.66
C THR A 34 -1.05 8.74 -0.55
N PRO A 35 -0.43 8.81 0.67
CA PRO A 35 0.92 9.34 0.81
C PRO A 35 1.93 8.58 -0.08
N PRO A 36 2.84 9.26 -0.80
CA PRO A 36 3.76 8.60 -1.74
C PRO A 36 4.60 7.49 -1.12
N ALA A 37 5.02 7.66 0.13
CA ALA A 37 5.77 6.66 0.89
C ALA A 37 4.94 5.37 1.09
N PHE A 38 3.66 5.51 1.44
CA PHE A 38 2.74 4.39 1.61
C PHE A 38 2.37 3.74 0.27
N ALA A 39 2.17 4.55 -0.79
CA ALA A 39 1.90 4.04 -2.14
C ALA A 39 3.05 3.15 -2.65
N ARG A 40 4.31 3.57 -2.45
CA ARG A 40 5.49 2.77 -2.78
C ARG A 40 5.51 1.45 -2.02
N LEU A 41 5.26 1.48 -0.72
CA LEU A 41 5.21 0.28 0.11
C LEU A 41 4.11 -0.69 -0.36
N MET A 42 2.92 -0.16 -0.64
CA MET A 42 1.79 -0.94 -1.15
C MET A 42 2.16 -1.65 -2.45
N LEU A 43 2.81 -0.96 -3.40
CA LEU A 43 3.27 -1.55 -4.66
C LEU A 43 4.31 -2.65 -4.44
N GLN A 44 5.26 -2.47 -3.52
CA GLN A 44 6.25 -3.50 -3.16
C GLN A 44 5.60 -4.74 -2.53
N CYS A 45 4.63 -4.55 -1.63
CA CYS A 45 3.87 -5.66 -1.03
C CYS A 45 3.05 -6.46 -2.06
N LEU A 46 2.64 -5.79 -3.14
CA LEU A 46 1.81 -6.36 -4.21
C LEU A 46 2.62 -6.90 -5.39
N ASP A 47 3.95 -6.93 -5.30
CA ASP A 47 4.82 -7.39 -6.38
C ASP A 47 4.43 -8.82 -6.83
N ALA A 48 4.42 -9.01 -8.15
CA ALA A 48 4.11 -10.29 -8.76
C ALA A 48 5.14 -11.35 -8.38
N ASP A 49 6.40 -10.94 -8.22
CA ASP A 49 7.49 -11.78 -7.72
C ASP A 49 7.47 -11.81 -6.19
N PRO A 50 7.16 -12.96 -5.55
CA PRO A 50 7.14 -13.07 -4.10
C PRO A 50 8.47 -12.73 -3.43
N SER A 51 9.60 -12.90 -4.13
CA SER A 51 10.93 -12.63 -3.58
C SER A 51 11.23 -11.14 -3.43
N LYS A 52 10.51 -10.27 -4.15
CA LYS A 52 10.62 -8.81 -4.07
C LYS A 52 9.75 -8.20 -2.99
N ARG A 53 8.86 -8.99 -2.38
CA ARG A 53 7.98 -8.52 -1.32
C ARG A 53 8.78 -8.32 -0.03
N PRO A 54 8.53 -7.23 0.71
CA PRO A 54 9.17 -7.03 1.99
C PRO A 54 8.71 -8.10 3.00
N THR A 55 9.63 -8.50 3.86
CA THR A 55 9.32 -9.34 5.02
C THR A 55 8.54 -8.55 6.08
N ALA A 56 7.85 -9.25 6.96
CA ALA A 56 7.16 -8.62 8.09
C ALA A 56 8.11 -7.76 8.97
N SER A 57 9.36 -8.20 9.16
CA SER A 57 10.38 -7.45 9.90
C SER A 57 10.75 -6.14 9.21
N GLN A 58 10.96 -6.15 7.89
CA GLN A 58 11.22 -4.93 7.12
C GLN A 58 10.04 -3.95 7.16
N LEU A 59 8.80 -4.47 7.11
CA LEU A 59 7.59 -3.66 7.27
C LEU A 59 7.51 -3.02 8.66
N TYR A 60 7.84 -3.78 9.71
CA TYR A 60 7.85 -3.28 11.08
C TYR A 60 8.87 -2.14 11.26
N GLU A 61 10.10 -2.33 10.80
CA GLU A 61 11.14 -1.30 10.85
C GLU A 61 10.73 -0.05 10.07
N TRP A 62 10.20 -0.23 8.85
CA TRP A 62 9.73 0.89 8.04
C TRP A 62 8.61 1.67 8.72
N LEU A 63 7.60 0.98 9.26
CA LEU A 63 6.47 1.61 9.95
C LEU A 63 6.92 2.32 11.23
N GLY A 64 7.83 1.71 11.99
CA GLY A 64 8.41 2.31 13.19
C GLY A 64 9.12 3.63 12.86
N ASN A 65 10.05 3.59 11.90
CA ASN A 65 10.77 4.78 11.45
C ASN A 65 9.82 5.86 10.93
N TRP A 66 8.77 5.46 10.21
CA TRP A 66 7.79 6.39 9.67
C TRP A 66 6.93 7.06 10.76
N VAL A 67 6.48 6.30 11.76
CA VAL A 67 5.74 6.84 12.91
C VAL A 67 6.61 7.79 13.71
N THR A 68 7.87 7.42 13.99
CA THR A 68 8.83 8.29 14.67
C THR A 68 9.03 9.60 13.91
N ALA A 69 9.24 9.54 12.60
CA ALA A 69 9.40 10.74 11.78
C ALA A 69 8.18 11.66 11.82
N ILE A 70 6.96 11.12 11.84
CA ILE A 70 5.72 11.92 11.95
C ILE A 70 5.57 12.54 13.36
N CYS A 71 5.98 11.84 14.41
CA CYS A 71 5.83 12.29 15.79
C CYS A 71 6.87 13.34 16.21
N ASP A 72 8.09 13.25 15.69
CA ASP A 72 9.21 14.12 16.10
C ASP A 72 9.26 15.45 15.35
N ASP A 73 8.64 15.53 14.16
CA ASP A 73 8.57 16.76 13.38
C ASP A 73 7.12 16.99 12.85
N PRO A 74 6.33 17.86 13.51
CA PRO A 74 4.98 18.22 13.06
C PRO A 74 4.97 18.99 11.73
N GLU A 75 6.12 19.49 11.27
CA GLU A 75 6.32 20.08 9.94
C GLU A 75 6.83 19.08 8.90
N THR A 76 6.91 17.76 9.18
CA THR A 76 7.28 16.77 8.17
C THR A 76 6.24 16.75 7.06
N LYS A 77 6.42 17.62 6.07
CA LYS A 77 5.62 17.79 4.87
C LYS A 77 5.88 16.59 3.96
N PHE A 78 5.31 15.44 4.30
CA PHE A 78 5.02 14.39 3.33
C PHE A 78 3.85 14.76 2.38
N PHE A 79 3.36 16.00 2.46
CA PHE A 79 2.25 16.56 1.68
C PHE A 79 2.65 17.57 0.59
N THR A 80 3.93 17.69 0.23
CA THR A 80 4.31 18.61 -0.86
C THR A 80 3.91 18.03 -2.23
N ILE A 81 2.86 18.61 -2.81
CA ILE A 81 2.77 18.91 -4.24
C ILE A 81 3.41 20.28 -4.44
#